data_AF-A0A060BV89-F1
#
_entry.id   AF-A0A060BV89-F1
#
_cell.length_a   1.000
_cell.length_b   1.000
_cell.length_c   1.000
_cell.angle_alpha   90.00
_cell.angle_beta   90.00
_cell.angle_gamma   90.00
#
_symmetry.space_group_name_H-M   'P 1'
#
loop_
_entity.id
_entity.type
_entity.pdbx_description
1 polymer ?
#
loop_
_entity_poly.entity_id
_entity_poly.type
_entity_poly.pdbx_seq_one_letter_code
_entity_poly.pdbx_strand_id
1 'polypeptide(L)' 'MNEDMISLKSSITPLDVRDRSAFGESFTEAPWVYKHNGMYYMVYASQFPESIHYTMSRHPSGPWKYQEW' A
#
# COMPACT_ATOMS: atom_id res chain seq x y z
N MET A 1 -19.31 -4.41 0.44
CA MET A 1 -20.21 -5.23 1.26
C MET A 1 -21.50 -5.46 0.51
N ASN A 2 -22.03 -6.68 0.52
CA ASN A 2 -23.41 -6.95 0.11
C ASN A 2 -24.39 -6.40 1.15
N GLU A 3 -25.69 -6.44 0.85
CA GLU A 3 -26.73 -5.96 1.76
C GLU A 3 -26.81 -6.77 3.06
N ASP A 4 -26.36 -8.02 3.03
CA ASP A 4 -26.29 -8.91 4.19
C ASP A 4 -25.24 -8.49 5.24
N MET A 5 -24.37 -7.53 4.91
CA MET A 5 -23.27 -7.02 5.72
C MET A 5 -22.23 -8.06 6.18
N ILE A 6 -22.30 -9.30 5.68
CA ILE A 6 -21.39 -10.40 6.04
C ILE A 6 -20.65 -10.96 4.83
N SER A 7 -21.02 -10.57 3.61
CA SER A 7 -20.31 -10.98 2.39
C SER A 7 -19.80 -9.79 1.57
N LEU A 8 -18.76 -10.06 0.77
CA LEU A 8 -18.10 -9.05 -0.06
C LEU A 8 -18.79 -8.93 -1.42
N LYS A 9 -18.92 -7.68 -1.90
CA LYS A 9 -19.44 -7.37 -3.26
C LYS A 9 -18.46 -7.75 -4.37
N SER A 10 -17.19 -7.93 -4.02
CA SER A 10 -16.08 -8.13 -4.93
C SER A 10 -15.02 -8.98 -4.26
N SER A 11 -14.13 -9.56 -5.05
CA SER A 11 -12.94 -10.23 -4.54
C SER A 11 -12.02 -9.24 -3.81
N ILE A 12 -11.21 -9.79 -2.90
CA ILE A 12 -10.09 -9.07 -2.28
C ILE A 12 -8.96 -9.04 -3.32
N THR A 13 -8.35 -7.87 -3.53
CA THR A 13 -7.12 -7.74 -4.32
C THR A 13 -5.94 -7.79 -3.36
N PRO A 14 -5.16 -8.88 -3.33
CA PRO A 14 -3.96 -8.94 -2.50
C PRO A 14 -2.88 -8.01 -3.08
N LEU A 15 -2.11 -7.38 -2.20
CA LEU A 15 -0.88 -6.69 -2.59
C LEU A 15 0.30 -7.65 -2.38
N ASP A 16 1.13 -7.81 -3.40
CA ASP A 16 2.38 -8.56 -3.27
C ASP A 16 3.46 -7.64 -2.70
N VAL A 17 3.85 -7.86 -1.45
CA VAL A 17 4.91 -7.10 -0.79
C VAL A 17 6.29 -7.28 -1.47
N ARG A 18 6.42 -8.26 -2.36
CA ARG A 18 7.62 -8.47 -3.20
C ARG A 18 7.59 -7.71 -4.51
N ASP A 19 6.50 -7.01 -4.82
CA ASP A 19 6.45 -6.10 -5.96
C ASP A 19 7.36 -4.91 -5.72
N ARG A 20 8.55 -4.96 -6.33
CA ARG A 20 9.57 -3.91 -6.21
C ARG A 20 9.11 -2.57 -6.77
N SER A 21 8.19 -2.57 -7.74
CA SER A 21 7.65 -1.32 -8.28
C SER A 21 6.75 -0.62 -7.28
N ALA A 22 6.10 -1.38 -6.40
CA ALA A 22 5.22 -0.87 -5.35
C ALA A 22 5.96 -0.59 -4.04
N PHE A 23 6.89 -1.47 -3.63
CA PHE A 23 7.45 -1.49 -2.28
C PHE A 23 8.98 -1.39 -2.19
N GLY A 24 9.67 -1.31 -3.33
CA GLY A 24 11.13 -1.34 -3.37
C GLY A 24 11.70 -2.71 -2.96
N GLU A 25 12.95 -2.71 -2.48
CA GLU A 25 13.69 -3.96 -2.22
C GLU A 25 13.34 -4.62 -0.87
N SER A 26 12.71 -3.93 0.07
CA SER A 26 12.63 -4.42 1.45
C SER A 26 11.40 -3.92 2.22
N PHE A 27 10.19 -4.33 1.84
CA PHE A 27 9.03 -4.18 2.73
C PHE A 27 9.23 -5.02 4.00
N THR A 28 9.00 -4.43 5.17
CA THR A 28 9.00 -5.15 6.44
C THR A 28 7.58 -5.29 6.97
N GLU A 29 6.95 -4.19 7.41
CA GLU A 29 5.64 -4.25 8.07
C GLU A 29 4.93 -2.88 8.21
N ALA A 30 3.84 -2.87 8.99
CA ALA A 30 3.11 -1.69 9.46
C ALA A 30 2.66 -0.70 8.35
N PRO A 31 1.96 -1.15 7.29
CA PRO A 31 1.47 -0.25 6.26
C PRO A 31 0.40 0.69 6.82
N TRP A 32 0.54 1.99 6.56
CA TRP A 32 -0.44 3.01 6.88
C TRP A 32 -0.75 3.86 5.66
N VAL A 33 -2.04 3.98 5.32
CA VAL A 33 -2.52 4.73 4.16
C VAL A 33 -3.19 6.03 4.57
N TYR A 34 -2.83 7.13 3.94
CA TYR A 34 -3.53 8.42 4.04
C TYR A 34 -3.66 9.11 2.69
N LYS A 35 -4.59 10.07 2.59
CA LYS A 35 -4.84 10.86 1.37
C LYS A 35 -4.47 12.32 1.60
N HIS A 36 -3.72 12.90 0.66
CA HIS A 36 -3.37 14.31 0.66
C HIS A 36 -3.31 14.84 -0.78
N ASN A 37 -3.93 15.99 -1.05
CA ASN A 37 -3.95 16.66 -2.36
C ASN A 37 -4.27 15.74 -3.56
N GLY A 38 -5.24 14.84 -3.39
CA GLY A 38 -5.66 13.92 -4.45
C GLY A 38 -4.75 12.70 -4.65
N MET A 39 -3.66 12.58 -3.89
CA MET A 39 -2.77 11.42 -3.88
C MET A 39 -3.00 10.57 -2.63
N TYR A 40 -2.86 9.26 -2.78
CA TYR A 40 -2.77 8.31 -1.69
C TYR A 40 -1.31 8.00 -1.43
N TYR A 41 -0.94 7.99 -0.15
CA TYR A 41 0.37 7.67 0.36
C TYR A 41 0.23 6.44 1.24
N MET A 42 1.00 5.39 0.96
CA MET A 42 1.17 4.26 1.86
C MET A 42 2.58 4.34 2.43
N VAL A 43 2.70 4.59 3.73
CA VAL A 43 3.97 4.57 4.47
C VAL A 43 4.11 3.22 5.17
N TYR A 44 5.33 2.70 5.27
CA TYR A 44 5.60 1.39 5.84
C TYR A 44 7.04 1.30 6.38
N ALA A 45 7.28 0.36 7.29
CA ALA A 45 8.61 0.03 7.77
C ALA A 45 9.37 -0.78 6.71
N SER A 46 10.64 -0.43 6.50
CA SER A 46 11.50 -1.04 5.48
C SER A 46 12.91 -1.28 6.02
N GLN A 47 13.54 -2.37 5.57
CA GLN A 47 14.90 -2.81 5.95
C GLN A 47 15.04 -3.19 7.43
N PHE A 48 16.27 -3.46 7.87
CA PHE A 48 16.65 -3.63 9.28
C PHE A 48 18.13 -3.22 9.51
N PRO A 49 18.46 -2.25 10.38
CA PRO A 49 17.56 -1.43 11.20
C PRO A 49 16.51 -0.68 10.37
N GLU A 50 15.29 -0.58 10.91
CA GLU A 50 14.15 -0.12 10.13
C GLU A 50 14.18 1.39 9.83
N SER A 51 13.62 1.73 8.67
CA SER A 51 13.38 3.10 8.22
C SER A 51 11.98 3.23 7.62
N ILE A 52 11.47 4.46 7.52
CA ILE A 52 10.15 4.72 6.94
C ILE A 52 10.27 4.95 5.44
N HIS A 53 9.67 4.07 4.66
CA HIS A 53 9.55 4.18 3.22
C HIS A 53 8.11 4.50 2.84
N TYR A 54 7.89 4.96 1.60
CA TYR A 54 6.55 5.25 1.14
C TYR A 54 6.36 5.00 -0.35
N THR A 55 5.10 4.75 -0.71
CA THR A 55 4.65 4.53 -2.07
C THR A 55 3.39 5.33 -2.34
N MET A 56 3.19 5.75 -3.59
CA MET A 56 2.14 6.69 -3.97
C MET A 56 1.21 6.10 -5.04
N SER A 57 -0.06 6.50 -5.00
CA SER A 57 -1.05 6.16 -6.02
C SER A 57 -2.10 7.26 -6.17
N ARG A 58 -2.73 7.36 -7.34
CA ARG A 58 -3.92 8.19 -7.56
C ARG A 58 -5.21 7.53 -7.05
N HIS A 59 -5.18 6.22 -6.77
CA HIS A 59 -6.33 5.44 -6.31
C HIS A 59 -5.97 4.62 -5.06
N PRO A 60 -6.92 4.39 -4.13
CA PRO A 60 -6.67 3.62 -2.92
C PRO A 60 -6.34 2.14 -3.19
N SER A 61 -6.65 1.64 -4.39
CA SER A 61 -6.36 0.28 -4.84
C SER A 61 -5.05 0.14 -5.62
N GLY A 62 -4.24 1.21 -5.73
CA GLY A 62 -3.07 1.25 -6.61
C GLY A 62 -3.40 1.61 -8.07
N PRO A 63 -2.46 1.39 -9.02
CA PRO A 63 -1.13 0.83 -8.81
C PRO A 63 -0.29 1.74 -7.90
N TRP A 64 0.43 1.11 -6.99
CA TRP A 64 1.33 1.79 -6.06
C TRP A 64 2.70 1.95 -6.72
N LYS A 65 3.31 3.11 -6.56
CA LYS A 65 4.64 3.40 -7.08
C LYS A 65 5.57 3.84 -5.96
N TYR A 66 6.56 3.00 -5.68
CA TYR A 66 7.62 3.27 -4.73
C TYR A 66 8.29 4.61 -5.07
N GLN A 67 8.53 5.43 -4.06
CA GLN A 67 9.27 6.69 -4.21
C GLN A 67 10.66 6.50 -3.62
N GLU A 68 11.66 6.57 -4.49
CA GLU A 68 13.06 6.63 -4.08
C GLU A 68 13.36 7.98 -3.42
N TRP A 69 14.36 8.00 -2.55
CA TRP A 69 14.82 9.18 -1.82
C TRP A 69 15.64 10.12 -2.71
#